data_AF-A0A6A5QYX3-F1
#
_entry.id   AF-A0A6A5QYX3-F1
#
_cell.length_a   1.000
_cell.length_b   1.000
_cell.length_c   1.000
_cell.angle_alpha   90.00
_cell.angle_beta   90.00
_cell.angle_gamma   90.00
#
_symmetry.space_group_name_H-M   'P 1'
#
loop_
_entity.id
_entity.type
_entity.pdbx_description
1 polymer ?
#
loop_
_entity_poly.entity_id
_entity_poly.type
_entity_poly.pdbx_seq_one_letter_code
_entity_poly.pdbx_strand_id
1 'polypeptide(L)'
;MPSQEEESVDDAPPGSPYTSNRAIIQNLTLPTVPNFDIPHSPPGSPPQKATKKFAQFLELKKKGQHFNQRLEGSSVLRDPGHLQRLFDFASISDTEQYASALSEDTAVPSVFPEWAYAEELKASQKQILKAREQQKSGVPRAAVEFVSATKSGAPSGASTPPRESARQTGAAVSQMAGKRKELQHRSRNDSQSKRRRPKSRERA
;
A
#
# COMPACT_ATOMS: atom_id res chain seq x y z
N MET A 1 -34.35 25.57 68.28
CA MET A 1 -33.15 24.77 68.55
C MET A 1 -32.58 24.38 67.20
N PRO A 2 -31.42 24.93 66.79
CA PRO A 2 -30.88 24.68 65.46
C PRO A 2 -30.23 23.31 65.38
N SER A 3 -30.29 22.77 64.16
CA SER A 3 -30.05 21.42 63.68
C SER A 3 -28.65 20.86 63.93
N GLN A 4 -28.59 19.58 64.27
CA GLN A 4 -27.40 18.74 64.12
C GLN A 4 -27.64 17.80 62.93
N GLU A 5 -27.05 18.11 61.78
CA GLU A 5 -26.88 17.18 60.66
C GLU A 5 -25.40 17.17 60.31
N GLU A 6 -24.67 16.22 60.88
CA GLU A 6 -23.27 15.90 60.55
C GLU A 6 -23.19 14.37 60.55
N GLU A 7 -23.21 13.73 59.38
CA GLU A 7 -22.37 12.58 59.05
C GLU A 7 -22.63 12.12 57.60
N SER A 8 -21.90 12.68 56.65
CA SER A 8 -21.60 11.98 55.40
C SER A 8 -20.21 11.38 55.54
N VAL A 9 -20.17 10.06 55.71
CA VAL A 9 -18.97 9.22 55.78
C VAL A 9 -18.22 9.31 54.45
N ASP A 10 -17.04 9.94 54.46
CA ASP A 10 -16.06 9.82 53.38
C ASP A 10 -15.37 8.46 53.46
N ASP A 11 -15.90 7.46 52.76
CA ASP A 11 -15.28 6.14 52.55
C ASP A 11 -14.15 6.23 51.50
N ALA A 12 -13.18 7.12 51.75
CA ALA A 12 -11.97 7.24 50.94
C ALA A 12 -10.88 6.32 51.51
N PRO A 13 -10.18 5.52 50.68
CA PRO A 13 -9.09 4.66 51.15
C PRO A 13 -8.04 5.52 51.89
N PRO A 14 -7.44 5.02 52.99
CA PRO A 14 -6.49 5.80 53.78
C PRO A 14 -5.38 6.28 52.85
N GLY A 15 -5.28 7.61 52.74
CA GLY A 15 -4.30 8.25 51.88
C GLY A 15 -2.89 7.73 52.20
N SER A 16 -2.07 7.51 51.16
CA SER A 16 -0.65 7.23 51.35
C SER A 16 0.03 8.27 52.26
N PRO A 17 1.12 7.92 52.96
CA PRO A 17 1.84 8.87 53.82
C PRO A 17 2.29 10.14 53.05
N TYR A 18 2.47 10.01 51.74
CA TYR A 18 2.75 11.12 50.84
C TYR A 18 1.58 12.12 50.73
N THR A 19 0.33 11.65 50.62
CA THR A 19 -0.82 12.56 50.56
C THR A 19 -1.10 13.21 51.91
N SER A 20 -0.90 12.50 53.02
CA SER A 20 -1.02 13.07 54.37
C SER A 20 0.00 14.18 54.61
N ASN A 21 1.28 13.96 54.26
CA ASN A 21 2.31 14.98 54.38
C ASN A 21 2.01 16.20 53.48
N ARG A 22 1.57 15.95 52.24
CA ARG A 22 1.16 17.02 51.30
C ARG A 22 -0.02 17.85 51.82
N ALA A 23 -1.02 17.22 52.43
CA ALA A 23 -2.17 17.91 53.03
C ALA A 23 -1.74 18.80 54.22
N ILE A 24 -0.82 18.30 55.07
CA ILE A 24 -0.25 19.09 56.17
C ILE A 24 0.50 20.31 55.62
N ILE A 25 1.35 20.13 54.61
CA ILE A 25 2.09 21.23 53.99
C ILE A 25 1.11 22.26 53.40
N GLN A 26 0.07 21.82 52.69
CA GLN A 26 -0.97 22.73 52.17
C GLN A 26 -1.64 23.53 53.29
N ASN A 27 -2.08 22.87 54.36
CA ASN A 27 -2.71 23.54 55.50
C ASN A 27 -1.80 24.56 56.19
N LEU A 28 -0.49 24.30 56.24
CA LEU A 28 0.50 25.19 56.85
C LEU A 28 0.95 26.34 55.92
N THR A 29 0.69 26.24 54.62
CA THR A 29 1.18 27.20 53.61
C THR A 29 0.09 28.03 52.97
N LEU A 30 -1.19 27.71 53.21
CA LEU A 30 -2.30 28.52 52.75
C LEU A 30 -2.34 29.85 53.52
N PRO A 31 -2.58 30.98 52.84
CA PRO A 31 -2.77 32.27 53.50
C PRO A 31 -4.05 32.26 54.34
N THR A 32 -4.13 33.13 55.35
CA THR A 32 -5.26 33.24 56.29
C THR A 32 -6.63 33.38 55.61
N VAL A 33 -6.66 33.96 54.40
CA VAL A 33 -7.83 33.96 53.51
C VAL A 33 -7.41 33.34 52.18
N PRO A 34 -7.65 32.04 51.95
CA PRO A 34 -7.30 31.40 50.69
C PRO A 34 -8.25 31.88 49.58
N ASN A 35 -7.68 32.40 48.50
CA ASN A 35 -8.43 32.67 47.28
C ASN A 35 -8.46 31.40 46.43
N PHE A 36 -9.61 30.72 46.43
CA PHE A 36 -9.86 29.54 45.60
C PHE A 36 -10.57 29.87 44.28
N ASP A 37 -10.79 31.16 43.99
CA ASP A 37 -11.36 31.55 42.71
C ASP A 37 -10.39 31.19 41.59
N ILE A 38 -10.83 30.26 40.74
CA ILE A 38 -10.10 29.95 39.52
C ILE A 38 -10.23 31.18 38.60
N PRO A 39 -9.11 31.83 38.21
CA PRO A 39 -9.20 32.96 37.31
C PRO A 39 -9.83 32.51 36.00
N HIS A 40 -10.65 33.37 35.39
CA HIS A 40 -11.19 33.09 34.07
C HIS A 40 -10.05 32.78 33.09
N SER A 41 -10.33 31.87 32.16
CA SER A 41 -9.39 31.55 31.08
C SER A 41 -8.91 32.85 30.41
N PRO A 42 -7.61 32.98 30.12
CA PRO A 42 -7.07 34.20 29.54
C PRO A 42 -7.82 34.57 28.25
N PRO A 43 -8.02 35.89 28.00
CA PRO A 43 -8.74 36.35 26.83
C PRO A 43 -8.03 35.86 25.55
N GLY A 44 -8.81 35.28 24.61
CA GLY A 44 -8.30 34.78 23.34
C GLY A 44 -7.98 33.28 23.30
N SER A 45 -8.04 32.57 24.44
CA SER A 45 -8.01 31.10 24.48
C SER A 45 -9.43 30.56 24.74
N PRO A 46 -10.01 29.70 23.89
CA PRO A 46 -9.49 29.18 22.62
C PRO A 46 -9.68 30.19 21.45
N PRO A 47 -8.90 30.08 20.37
CA PRO A 47 -9.06 30.94 19.20
C PRO A 47 -10.48 30.82 18.64
N GLN A 48 -11.17 31.97 18.51
CA GLN A 48 -12.60 32.02 18.14
C GLN A 48 -12.93 31.27 16.84
N LYS A 49 -12.00 31.24 15.88
CA LYS A 49 -12.13 30.50 14.62
C LYS A 49 -12.22 28.98 14.84
N ALA A 50 -11.45 28.43 15.79
CA ALA A 50 -11.52 27.02 16.14
C ALA A 50 -12.83 26.71 16.88
N THR A 51 -13.22 27.55 17.85
CA THR A 51 -14.47 27.37 18.61
C THR A 51 -15.70 27.34 17.69
N LYS A 52 -15.76 28.20 16.67
CA LYS A 52 -16.83 28.18 15.66
C LYS A 52 -16.88 26.87 14.87
N LYS A 53 -15.72 26.33 14.47
CA LYS A 53 -15.65 25.03 13.77
C LYS A 53 -16.11 23.88 14.67
N PHE A 54 -15.72 23.89 15.94
CA PHE A 54 -16.16 22.87 16.89
C PHE A 54 -17.65 22.95 17.18
N ALA A 55 -18.21 24.16 17.35
CA ALA A 55 -19.66 24.34 17.49
C ALA A 55 -20.42 23.77 16.28
N GLN A 56 -19.97 24.09 15.07
CA GLN A 56 -20.54 23.53 13.84
C GLN A 56 -20.41 22.00 13.77
N PHE A 57 -19.27 21.44 14.18
CA PHE A 57 -19.07 19.99 14.24
C PHE A 57 -20.01 19.31 15.22
N LEU A 58 -20.23 19.91 16.40
CA LEU A 58 -21.17 19.40 17.39
C LEU A 58 -22.62 19.47 16.89
N GLU A 59 -23.01 20.54 16.21
CA GLU A 59 -24.32 20.64 15.57
C GLU A 59 -24.52 19.56 14.50
N LEU A 60 -23.52 19.32 13.67
CA LEU A 60 -23.55 18.27 12.64
C LEU A 60 -23.65 16.87 13.28
N LYS A 61 -22.93 16.63 14.38
CA LYS A 61 -23.05 15.37 15.13
C LYS A 61 -24.43 15.18 15.75
N LYS A 62 -25.03 16.23 16.32
CA LYS A 62 -26.41 16.20 16.84
C LYS A 62 -27.42 15.86 15.74
N LYS A 63 -27.16 16.29 14.49
CA LYS A 63 -27.96 15.96 13.30
C LYS A 63 -27.69 14.55 12.75
N GLY A 64 -26.90 13.72 13.44
CA GLY A 64 -26.55 12.37 13.01
C GLY A 64 -25.49 12.30 11.92
N GLN A 65 -24.85 13.43 11.58
CA GLN A 65 -23.87 13.47 10.51
C GLN A 65 -22.46 13.15 11.02
N HIS A 66 -21.96 11.95 10.72
CA HIS A 66 -20.59 11.56 11.06
C HIS A 66 -19.60 12.06 10.00
N PHE A 67 -18.64 12.89 10.39
CA PHE A 67 -17.67 13.51 9.48
C PHE A 67 -16.81 12.48 8.76
N ASN A 68 -16.22 11.52 9.49
CA ASN A 68 -15.35 10.49 8.88
C ASN A 68 -16.11 9.61 7.88
N GLN A 69 -17.40 9.33 8.14
CA GLN A 69 -18.24 8.56 7.22
C GLN A 69 -18.52 9.33 5.92
N ARG A 70 -18.80 10.64 6.02
CA ARG A 70 -18.91 11.51 4.84
C ARG A 70 -17.60 11.64 4.09
N LEU A 71 -16.50 11.69 4.82
CA LEU A 71 -15.17 11.85 4.26
C LEU A 71 -14.76 10.60 3.46
N GLU A 72 -15.07 9.41 3.95
CA GLU A 72 -14.88 8.13 3.24
C GLU A 72 -15.73 8.02 1.96
N GLY A 73 -16.96 8.52 2.02
CA GLY A 73 -17.86 8.60 0.85
C GLY A 73 -17.54 9.76 -0.11
N SER A 74 -16.63 10.66 0.25
CA SER A 74 -16.33 11.86 -0.54
C SER A 74 -15.51 11.51 -1.77
N SER A 75 -15.92 12.01 -2.92
CA SER A 75 -15.18 11.88 -4.18
C SER A 75 -13.82 12.57 -4.16
N VAL A 76 -13.63 13.56 -3.28
CA VAL A 76 -12.37 14.31 -3.17
C VAL A 76 -11.21 13.42 -2.75
N LEU A 77 -11.43 12.47 -1.83
CA LEU A 77 -10.39 11.53 -1.40
C LEU A 77 -10.25 10.32 -2.33
N ARG A 78 -11.21 10.12 -3.26
CA ARG A 78 -11.15 9.06 -4.26
C ARG A 78 -10.48 9.50 -5.56
N ASP A 79 -10.26 10.80 -5.74
CA ASP A 79 -9.53 11.32 -6.88
C ASP A 79 -8.01 11.10 -6.67
N PRO A 80 -7.37 10.23 -7.47
CA PRO A 80 -5.94 9.97 -7.34
C PRO A 80 -5.08 11.23 -7.58
N GLY A 81 -5.59 12.22 -8.30
CA GLY A 81 -4.90 13.49 -8.54
C GLY A 81 -5.01 14.49 -7.38
N HIS A 82 -5.88 14.25 -6.40
CA HIS A 82 -6.03 15.16 -5.26
C HIS A 82 -4.77 15.18 -4.38
N LEU A 83 -4.16 14.01 -4.19
CA LEU A 83 -2.95 13.85 -3.38
C LEU A 83 -1.78 14.65 -3.99
N GLN A 84 -1.59 14.57 -5.30
CA GLN A 84 -0.54 15.33 -6.02
C GLN A 84 -0.68 16.85 -5.80
N ARG A 85 -1.91 17.38 -5.87
CA ARG A 85 -2.16 18.81 -5.60
C ARG A 85 -1.85 19.22 -4.16
N LEU A 86 -2.05 18.31 -3.20
CA LEU A 86 -1.69 18.56 -1.80
C LEU A 86 -0.17 18.59 -1.63
N PHE A 87 0.58 17.72 -2.33
CA PHE A 87 2.04 17.79 -2.36
C PHE A 87 2.54 19.08 -3.02
N ASP A 88 1.95 19.48 -4.15
CA ASP A 88 2.26 20.76 -4.80
C ASP A 88 2.03 21.95 -3.87
N PHE A 89 0.90 21.95 -3.14
CA PHE A 89 0.57 22.99 -2.16
C PHE A 89 1.58 23.03 -1.00
N ALA A 90 2.03 21.88 -0.54
CA ALA A 90 3.04 21.75 0.49
C ALA A 90 4.47 21.96 -0.03
N SER A 91 4.65 22.15 -1.34
CA SER A 91 5.96 22.23 -2.01
C SER A 91 6.85 21.01 -1.73
N ILE A 92 6.25 19.83 -1.60
CA ILE A 92 6.96 18.56 -1.39
C ILE A 92 7.21 17.92 -2.75
N SER A 93 8.47 17.60 -3.04
CA SER A 93 8.82 16.87 -4.26
C SER A 93 8.51 15.36 -4.15
N ASP A 94 8.27 14.70 -5.29
CA ASP A 94 8.03 13.26 -5.35
C ASP A 94 9.14 12.43 -4.69
N THR A 95 10.39 12.90 -4.74
CA THR A 95 11.53 12.24 -4.09
C THR A 95 11.56 12.45 -2.58
N GLU A 96 11.18 13.64 -2.11
CA GLU A 96 11.10 13.95 -0.68
C GLU A 96 9.97 13.20 0.00
N GLN A 97 8.91 12.82 -0.72
CA GLN A 97 7.86 11.95 -0.19
C GLN A 97 8.42 10.63 0.36
N TYR A 98 9.51 10.13 -0.22
CA TYR A 98 10.18 8.90 0.21
C TYR A 98 11.33 9.13 1.18
N ALA A 99 11.54 10.36 1.65
CA ALA A 99 12.57 10.66 2.63
C ALA A 99 12.23 9.99 3.98
N SER A 100 13.21 9.29 4.53
CA SER A 100 13.10 8.66 5.85
C SER A 100 13.66 9.58 6.92
N ALA A 101 13.06 9.57 8.11
CA ALA A 101 13.62 10.23 9.31
C ALA A 101 14.71 9.37 10.00
N LEU A 102 14.96 8.15 9.51
CA LEU A 102 15.97 7.23 10.04
C LEU A 102 17.36 7.59 9.48
N SER A 103 18.41 7.19 10.21
CA SER A 103 19.81 7.36 9.76
C SER A 103 20.08 6.61 8.45
N GLU A 104 21.01 7.11 7.64
CA GLU A 104 21.34 6.57 6.31
C GLU A 104 21.69 5.07 6.32
N ASP A 105 22.30 4.55 7.39
CA ASP A 105 22.69 3.13 7.49
C ASP A 105 21.50 2.16 7.64
N THR A 106 20.34 2.65 8.06
CA THR A 106 19.13 1.84 8.29
C THR A 106 17.94 2.28 7.45
N ALA A 107 18.00 3.49 6.87
CA ALA A 107 16.97 4.01 5.99
C ALA A 107 17.04 3.38 4.60
N VAL A 108 15.88 3.27 3.96
CA VAL A 108 15.82 3.06 2.51
C VAL A 108 16.18 4.39 1.84
N PRO A 109 17.14 4.43 0.91
CA PRO A 109 17.49 5.66 0.21
C PRO A 109 16.32 6.14 -0.65
N SER A 110 16.14 7.46 -0.74
CA SER A 110 15.07 8.06 -1.56
C SER A 110 15.26 7.84 -3.06
N VAL A 111 16.51 7.69 -3.49
CA VAL A 111 16.90 7.41 -4.88
C VAL A 111 17.83 6.20 -4.88
N PHE A 112 17.50 5.21 -5.70
CA PHE A 112 18.34 4.03 -5.88
C PHE A 112 19.44 4.32 -6.91
N PRO A 113 20.59 3.63 -6.84
CA PRO A 113 21.58 3.69 -7.91
C PRO A 113 21.03 3.10 -9.22
N GLU A 114 21.55 3.55 -10.36
CA GLU A 114 21.03 3.24 -11.71
C GLU A 114 20.81 1.74 -11.94
N TRP A 115 21.80 0.92 -11.54
CA TRP A 115 21.78 -0.54 -11.71
C TRP A 115 20.66 -1.25 -10.97
N ALA A 116 20.10 -0.61 -9.93
CA ALA A 116 19.04 -1.17 -9.11
C ALA A 116 17.64 -0.89 -9.69
N TYR A 117 17.51 -0.03 -10.71
CA TYR A 117 16.24 0.19 -11.38
C TYR A 117 15.84 -1.03 -12.24
N ALA A 118 14.53 -1.28 -12.32
CA ALA A 118 13.99 -2.44 -13.02
C ALA A 118 14.37 -2.51 -14.51
N GLU A 119 14.61 -1.36 -15.14
CA GLU A 119 15.02 -1.29 -16.54
C GLU A 119 16.45 -1.81 -16.74
N GLU A 120 17.38 -1.36 -15.90
CA GLU A 120 18.78 -1.79 -15.92
C GLU A 120 18.94 -3.26 -15.53
N LEU A 121 18.20 -3.71 -14.51
CA LEU A 121 18.16 -5.13 -14.14
C LEU A 121 17.69 -6.01 -15.30
N LYS A 122 16.66 -5.58 -16.04
CA LYS A 122 16.19 -6.28 -17.24
C LYS A 122 17.23 -6.24 -18.36
N ALA A 123 17.92 -5.11 -18.55
CA ALA A 123 18.96 -4.96 -19.57
C ALA A 123 20.16 -5.88 -19.28
N SER A 124 20.67 -5.88 -18.05
CA SER A 124 21.78 -6.73 -17.63
C SER A 124 21.42 -8.23 -17.74
N GLN A 125 20.21 -8.62 -17.32
CA GLN A 125 19.74 -10.00 -17.46
C GLN A 125 19.70 -10.44 -18.93
N LYS A 126 19.21 -9.58 -19.84
CA LYS A 126 19.23 -9.85 -21.29
C LYS A 126 20.66 -10.01 -21.82
N GLN A 127 21.61 -9.19 -21.36
CA GLN A 127 23.01 -9.30 -21.77
C GLN A 127 23.64 -10.61 -21.29
N ILE A 128 23.41 -11.00 -20.03
CA ILE A 128 23.90 -12.26 -19.46
C ILE A 128 23.36 -13.47 -20.24
N LEU A 129 22.06 -13.46 -20.56
CA LEU A 129 21.45 -14.54 -21.35
C LEU A 129 22.04 -14.63 -22.76
N LYS A 130 22.23 -13.49 -23.44
CA LYS A 130 22.87 -13.43 -24.76
C LYS A 130 24.32 -13.95 -24.72
N ALA A 131 25.10 -13.52 -23.74
CA ALA A 131 26.48 -13.97 -23.57
C ALA A 131 26.54 -15.49 -23.32
N ARG A 132 25.63 -16.03 -22.49
CA ARG A 132 25.54 -17.47 -22.23
C ARG A 132 25.16 -18.27 -23.47
N GLU A 133 24.26 -17.75 -24.30
CA GLU A 133 23.89 -18.38 -25.58
C GLU A 133 25.07 -18.38 -26.57
N GLN A 134 25.78 -17.26 -26.68
CA GLN A 134 26.97 -17.15 -27.52
C GLN A 134 28.06 -18.12 -27.09
N GLN A 135 28.34 -18.23 -25.77
CA GLN A 135 29.28 -19.24 -25.25
C GLN A 135 28.84 -20.67 -25.57
N LYS A 136 27.55 -21.00 -25.43
CA LYS A 136 27.02 -22.32 -25.80
C LYS A 136 27.11 -22.60 -27.30
N SER A 137 27.02 -21.57 -28.14
CA SER A 137 27.15 -21.70 -29.60
C SER A 137 28.61 -21.81 -30.07
N GLY A 138 29.56 -21.27 -29.29
CA GLY A 138 31.00 -21.30 -29.60
C GLY A 138 31.71 -22.58 -29.16
N VAL A 139 31.13 -23.37 -28.26
CA VAL A 139 31.64 -24.71 -27.93
C VAL A 139 31.21 -25.67 -29.04
N PRO A 140 32.14 -26.25 -29.84
CA PRO A 140 31.78 -27.26 -30.81
C PRO A 140 31.13 -28.43 -30.05
N ARG A 141 29.87 -28.73 -30.38
CA ARG A 141 29.18 -29.89 -29.81
C ARG A 141 30.02 -31.12 -30.13
N ALA A 142 30.59 -31.77 -29.12
CA ALA A 142 31.23 -33.07 -29.31
C ALA A 142 30.25 -34.00 -30.02
N ALA A 143 30.68 -34.61 -31.12
CA ALA A 143 29.86 -35.52 -31.90
C ALA A 143 29.43 -36.68 -30.99
N VAL A 144 28.17 -36.67 -30.57
CA VAL A 144 27.59 -37.77 -29.80
C VAL A 144 27.37 -38.92 -30.79
N GLU A 145 28.19 -39.96 -30.67
CA GLU A 145 28.08 -41.18 -31.45
C GLU A 145 26.92 -42.03 -30.90
N PHE A 146 25.83 -42.11 -31.66
CA PHE A 146 24.68 -42.94 -31.31
C PHE A 146 24.89 -44.34 -31.86
N VAL A 147 25.16 -45.31 -30.98
CA VAL A 147 25.24 -46.72 -31.35
C VAL A 147 23.83 -47.28 -31.50
N SER A 148 23.47 -47.78 -32.68
CA SER A 148 22.18 -48.45 -32.93
C SER A 148 22.15 -49.82 -32.24
N ALA A 149 21.12 -50.07 -31.41
CA ALA A 149 20.91 -51.38 -30.79
C ALA A 149 20.75 -52.46 -31.87
N THR A 150 21.63 -53.47 -31.83
CA THR A 150 21.61 -54.61 -32.73
C THR A 150 20.30 -55.39 -32.56
N LYS A 151 19.61 -55.65 -33.68
CA LYS A 151 18.43 -56.50 -33.75
C LYS A 151 18.87 -57.95 -33.53
N SER A 152 18.54 -58.53 -32.38
CA SER A 152 18.51 -59.98 -32.21
C SER A 152 17.26 -60.38 -31.43
N GLY A 153 16.41 -61.18 -32.07
CA GLY A 153 15.42 -62.02 -31.36
C GLY A 153 13.97 -61.81 -31.78
N ALA A 154 13.39 -62.87 -32.34
CA ALA A 154 12.07 -63.04 -32.93
C ALA A 154 10.86 -62.77 -31.99
N PRO A 155 9.63 -62.61 -32.55
CA PRO A 155 8.42 -62.32 -31.79
C PRO A 155 7.81 -63.59 -31.17
N SER A 156 7.34 -63.50 -29.93
CA SER A 156 6.52 -64.54 -29.31
C SER A 156 5.30 -63.88 -28.68
N GLY A 157 4.16 -64.10 -29.33
CA GLY A 157 2.86 -63.75 -28.80
C GLY A 157 2.39 -64.71 -27.71
N ALA A 158 1.31 -64.28 -27.06
CA ALA A 158 0.45 -65.02 -26.15
C ALA A 158 0.98 -65.29 -24.73
N SER A 159 0.47 -64.56 -23.74
CA SER A 159 -0.72 -64.99 -22.98
C SER A 159 -0.87 -64.25 -21.65
N THR A 160 -1.97 -63.52 -21.47
CA THR A 160 -2.89 -63.64 -20.30
C THR A 160 -4.16 -62.80 -20.55
N PRO A 161 -5.35 -63.27 -20.11
CA PRO A 161 -6.65 -62.78 -20.58
C PRO A 161 -7.35 -61.90 -19.49
N PRO A 162 -8.66 -61.57 -19.56
CA PRO A 162 -9.11 -60.19 -19.64
C PRO A 162 -9.73 -59.67 -18.32
N ARG A 163 -9.76 -58.35 -18.13
CA ARG A 163 -10.87 -57.74 -17.40
C ARG A 163 -11.26 -56.40 -18.00
N GLU A 164 -12.54 -56.37 -18.31
CA GLU A 164 -13.33 -55.39 -19.02
C GLU A 164 -13.50 -54.10 -18.22
N SER A 165 -13.04 -52.98 -18.77
CA SER A 165 -13.87 -51.79 -18.98
C SER A 165 -13.12 -50.75 -19.83
N ALA A 166 -13.65 -50.61 -21.04
CA ALA A 166 -13.63 -49.46 -21.95
C ALA A 166 -13.47 -48.09 -21.25
N ARG A 167 -12.89 -47.04 -21.85
CA ARG A 167 -12.43 -46.78 -23.22
C ARG A 167 -11.69 -45.44 -23.18
N GLN A 168 -10.52 -45.40 -23.84
CA GLN A 168 -10.09 -44.44 -24.88
C GLN A 168 -10.06 -42.93 -24.55
N THR A 169 -9.08 -42.10 -24.94
CA THR A 169 -7.80 -42.12 -25.70
C THR A 169 -7.44 -40.62 -25.83
N GLY A 170 -6.21 -40.10 -25.89
CA GLY A 170 -4.90 -40.70 -26.06
C GLY A 170 -3.81 -39.61 -26.14
N ALA A 171 -2.56 -40.11 -26.06
CA ALA A 171 -1.34 -39.65 -26.69
C ALA A 171 -0.96 -38.15 -26.66
N ALA A 172 -0.01 -37.85 -25.76
CA ALA A 172 1.16 -37.09 -26.14
C ALA A 172 1.92 -37.80 -27.29
N VAL A 173 2.49 -37.04 -28.23
CA VAL A 173 3.86 -37.22 -28.77
C VAL A 173 4.19 -36.20 -29.88
N SER A 174 5.46 -35.81 -29.87
CA SER A 174 6.30 -35.28 -30.96
C SER A 174 6.22 -33.81 -31.37
N GLN A 175 7.25 -33.12 -30.92
CA GLN A 175 8.08 -32.21 -31.72
C GLN A 175 8.43 -32.83 -33.09
N MET A 176 8.36 -32.03 -34.16
CA MET A 176 9.39 -31.99 -35.20
C MET A 176 9.28 -30.71 -36.03
N ALA A 177 10.44 -30.14 -36.33
CA ALA A 177 10.64 -28.91 -37.06
C ALA A 177 10.28 -29.04 -38.56
N GLY A 178 9.62 -28.02 -39.09
CA GLY A 178 9.43 -27.81 -40.53
C GLY A 178 9.58 -26.32 -40.86
N LYS A 179 10.66 -25.97 -41.56
CA LYS A 179 10.83 -24.65 -42.19
C LYS A 179 9.70 -24.44 -43.19
N ARG A 180 8.88 -23.40 -43.02
CA ARG A 180 8.09 -22.86 -44.13
C ARG A 180 8.03 -21.34 -44.09
N LYS A 181 8.74 -20.76 -45.06
CA LYS A 181 8.69 -19.37 -45.48
C LYS A 181 7.31 -19.16 -46.13
N GLU A 182 6.46 -18.33 -45.57
CA GLU A 182 5.27 -17.88 -46.27
C GLU A 182 5.01 -16.40 -45.94
N LEU A 183 5.30 -15.58 -46.94
CA LEU A 183 4.76 -14.24 -47.12
C LEU A 183 3.24 -14.35 -47.16
N GLN A 184 2.54 -13.61 -46.31
CA GLN A 184 1.21 -13.11 -46.68
C GLN A 184 0.81 -11.90 -45.83
N HIS A 185 0.51 -10.86 -46.59
CA HIS A 185 -0.02 -9.58 -46.22
C HIS A 185 -1.25 -9.69 -45.30
N ARG A 186 -1.25 -8.92 -44.21
CA ARG A 186 -2.49 -8.41 -43.62
C ARG A 186 -2.36 -6.91 -43.42
N SER A 187 -2.89 -6.20 -44.41
CA SER A 187 -3.33 -4.81 -44.33
C SER A 187 -4.03 -4.55 -42.99
N ARG A 188 -3.56 -3.54 -42.25
CA ARG A 188 -4.28 -3.01 -41.10
C ARG A 188 -4.62 -1.55 -41.39
N ASN A 189 -5.92 -1.37 -41.58
CA ASN A 189 -6.62 -0.16 -41.96
C ASN A 189 -6.11 1.11 -41.29
N ASP A 190 -5.77 2.06 -42.16
CA ASP A 190 -5.79 3.48 -41.90
C ASP A 190 -7.26 3.96 -42.03
N SER A 191 -7.91 4.26 -40.90
CA SER A 191 -9.17 5.01 -40.90
C SER A 191 -9.44 5.67 -39.54
N GLN A 192 -9.14 6.97 -39.48
CA GLN A 192 -10.02 8.00 -38.93
C GLN A 192 -10.50 7.86 -37.47
N SER A 193 -9.92 8.67 -36.57
CA SER A 193 -10.76 9.45 -35.66
C SER A 193 -10.22 10.85 -35.52
N LYS A 194 -10.94 11.78 -36.15
CA LYS A 194 -10.66 13.21 -36.19
C LYS A 194 -10.82 13.82 -34.80
N ARG A 195 -9.79 14.56 -34.42
CA ARG A 195 -9.81 15.66 -33.45
C ARG A 195 -11.08 16.52 -33.62
N ARG A 196 -11.85 16.70 -32.55
CA ARG A 196 -12.78 17.83 -32.41
C ARG A 196 -12.42 18.61 -31.15
N ARG A 197 -11.95 19.84 -31.36
CA ARG A 197 -11.80 20.90 -30.37
C ARG A 197 -13.12 21.68 -30.22
N PRO A 198 -13.31 22.43 -29.12
CA PRO A 198 -14.63 22.82 -28.60
C PRO A 198 -15.17 24.09 -29.26
N LYS A 199 -16.50 24.23 -29.27
CA LYS A 199 -17.18 25.47 -29.70
C LYS A 199 -17.65 26.24 -28.48
N SER A 200 -17.12 27.46 -28.39
CA SER A 200 -17.52 28.54 -27.48
C SER A 200 -19.03 28.79 -27.51
N ARG A 201 -19.62 29.09 -26.36
CA ARG A 201 -20.98 29.59 -26.24
C ARG A 201 -20.94 30.83 -25.34
N GLU A 202 -20.85 31.98 -26.00
CA GLU A 202 -21.10 33.29 -25.41
C GLU A 202 -22.61 33.55 -25.26
N ARG A 203 -22.85 34.53 -24.40
CA ARG A 203 -24.08 35.06 -23.83
C ARG A 203 -25.19 35.42 -24.83
N ALA A 204 -26.42 35.28 -24.37
CA ALA A 204 -27.48 36.29 -24.44
C ALA A 204 -28.34 36.14 -23.18
#